data_AF-A0A968N773-F1
#
_entry.id   AF-A0A968N773-F1
#
_cell.length_a   1.000
_cell.length_b   1.000
_cell.length_c   1.000
_cell.angle_alpha   90.00
_cell.angle_beta   90.00
_cell.angle_gamma   90.00
#
_symmetry.space_group_name_H-M   'P 1'
#
loop_
_entity.id
_entity.type
_entity.pdbx_description
1 polymer ?
#
loop_
_entity_poly.entity_id
_entity_poly.type
_entity_poly.pdbx_seq_one_letter_code
_entity_poly.pdbx_strand_id
1 'polypeptide(L)'
;RDEIAAQQVILPPAPWLWFLLPMPTSWSVRKKAANCNKRHQKRPDLDNLVKALLDSVFRDSSDAHVWDIRATKLWAKTGAIVIADANASGRQEIWRFLGEQAGKE
;
A
#
# COMPACT_ATOMS: atom_id res chain seq x y z
N ARG A 1 5.60 4.67 15.61
CA ARG A 1 5.46 6.11 15.27
C ARG A 1 4.65 6.15 13.99
N ASP A 2 3.53 6.86 13.96
CA ASP A 2 2.69 6.98 12.76
C ASP A 2 3.42 7.83 11.72
N GLU A 3 4.12 7.19 10.79
CA GLU A 3 4.89 7.87 9.73
C GLU A 3 3.97 8.63 8.75
N ILE A 4 2.71 8.23 8.66
CA ILE A 4 1.69 8.81 7.76
C ILE A 4 1.36 10.26 8.18
N ALA A 5 1.26 10.52 9.49
CA ALA A 5 0.98 11.87 10.01
C ALA A 5 2.13 12.86 9.74
N ALA A 6 3.37 12.36 9.58
CA ALA A 6 4.54 13.20 9.35
C ALA A 6 4.70 13.67 7.90
N GLN A 7 4.02 13.04 6.94
CA GLN A 7 4.25 13.28 5.50
C GLN A 7 3.19 14.18 4.82
N GLN A 8 2.21 14.73 5.55
CA GLN A 8 1.13 15.58 4.97
C GLN A 8 0.56 15.00 3.66
N VAL A 9 0.26 13.70 3.68
CA VAL A 9 -0.19 12.96 2.50
C VAL A 9 -1.56 13.48 2.06
N ILE A 10 -1.64 14.06 0.86
CA ILE A 10 -2.91 14.45 0.25
C ILE A 10 -3.43 13.27 -0.57
N LEU A 11 -4.57 12.72 -0.16
CA LEU A 11 -5.26 11.70 -0.93
C LEU A 11 -6.08 12.33 -2.06
N PRO A 12 -5.95 11.84 -3.31
CA PRO A 12 -6.84 12.25 -4.40
C PRO A 12 -8.30 11.83 -4.12
N PRO A 13 -9.30 12.34 -4.85
CA PRO A 13 -10.71 11.96 -4.67
C PRO A 13 -11.03 10.47 -4.94
N ALA A 14 -10.22 9.81 -5.77
CA ALA A 14 -10.40 8.40 -6.13
C ALA A 14 -9.06 7.63 -6.10
N PRO A 15 -8.46 7.39 -4.92
CA PRO A 15 -7.13 6.80 -4.84
C PRO A 15 -7.16 5.30 -5.14
N TRP A 16 -6.06 4.83 -5.73
CA TRP A 16 -5.66 3.43 -5.69
C TRP A 16 -4.53 3.24 -4.69
N LEU A 17 -4.86 2.57 -3.59
CA LEU A 17 -3.99 2.24 -2.47
C LEU A 17 -3.35 0.86 -2.66
N TRP A 18 -2.03 0.79 -2.54
CA TRP A 18 -1.28 -0.46 -2.52
C TRP A 18 -0.57 -0.60 -1.17
N PHE A 19 -1.07 -1.53 -0.36
CA PHE A 19 -0.48 -1.90 0.92
C PHE A 19 0.58 -2.98 0.70
N LEU A 20 1.84 -2.59 0.79
CA LEU A 20 2.98 -3.48 0.69
C LEU A 20 3.34 -3.93 2.10
N LEU A 21 2.99 -5.17 2.43
CA LEU A 21 3.17 -5.73 3.76
C LEU A 21 4.49 -6.49 3.83
N PRO A 22 5.36 -6.19 4.81
CA PRO A 22 6.64 -6.86 4.93
C PRO A 22 6.44 -8.35 5.22
N MET A 23 7.14 -9.19 4.45
CA MET A 23 7.13 -10.63 4.70
C MET A 23 7.76 -10.96 6.05
N PRO A 24 7.22 -11.93 6.81
CA PRO A 24 7.75 -12.29 8.12
C PRO A 24 9.24 -12.64 8.08
N THR A 25 9.99 -12.20 9.09
CA THR A 25 11.43 -12.48 9.20
C THR A 25 11.71 -13.98 9.25
N SER A 26 10.82 -14.75 9.87
CA SER A 26 10.84 -16.21 9.99
C SER A 26 10.71 -16.97 8.66
N TRP A 27 10.31 -16.31 7.56
CA TRP A 27 10.26 -16.96 6.26
C TRP A 27 11.66 -17.15 5.68
N SER A 28 11.91 -18.32 5.11
CA SER A 28 13.13 -18.58 4.36
C SER A 28 13.27 -17.63 3.17
N VAL A 29 14.51 -17.38 2.74
CA VAL A 29 14.81 -16.53 1.56
C VAL A 29 14.03 -17.01 0.33
N ARG A 30 14.02 -18.32 0.08
CA ARG A 30 13.24 -18.93 -1.01
C ARG A 30 11.74 -18.64 -0.92
N LYS A 31 11.16 -18.73 0.29
CA LYS A 31 9.74 -18.43 0.50
C LYS A 31 9.45 -16.95 0.29
N LYS A 32 10.34 -16.06 0.73
CA LYS A 32 10.23 -14.61 0.50
C LYS A 32 10.28 -14.29 -1.00
N ALA A 33 11.26 -14.81 -1.72
CA ALA A 33 11.36 -14.64 -3.17
C ALA A 33 10.11 -15.16 -3.90
N ALA A 34 9.60 -16.34 -3.53
CA ALA A 34 8.43 -16.93 -4.16
C ALA A 34 7.11 -16.19 -3.89
N ASN A 35 7.05 -15.33 -2.86
CA ASN A 35 5.85 -14.60 -2.48
C ASN A 35 5.95 -13.08 -2.69
N CYS A 36 7.13 -12.54 -2.99
CA CYS A 36 7.29 -11.12 -3.26
C CYS A 36 6.34 -10.68 -4.39
N ASN A 37 5.69 -9.52 -4.19
CA ASN A 37 4.68 -8.94 -5.07
C ASN A 37 3.42 -9.81 -5.31
N LYS A 38 3.23 -10.91 -4.54
CA LYS A 38 1.99 -11.71 -4.58
C LYS A 38 0.96 -11.22 -3.59
N ARG A 39 -0.31 -11.57 -3.86
CA ARG A 39 -1.46 -11.21 -3.02
C ARG A 39 -1.25 -11.61 -1.56
N HIS A 40 -1.40 -10.65 -0.65
CA HIS A 40 -1.41 -10.93 0.77
C HIS A 40 -2.82 -11.34 1.22
N GLN A 41 -3.03 -12.61 1.57
CA GLN A 41 -4.34 -13.15 1.96
C GLN A 41 -4.46 -13.46 3.46
N LYS A 42 -3.65 -12.80 4.30
CA LYS A 42 -3.70 -12.91 5.77
C LYS A 42 -4.25 -11.63 6.39
N ARG A 43 -4.51 -11.66 7.70
CA ARG A 43 -4.76 -10.46 8.51
C ARG A 43 -3.51 -9.56 8.53
N PRO A 44 -3.65 -8.23 8.66
CA PRO A 44 -4.91 -7.47 8.78
C PRO A 44 -5.74 -7.49 7.49
N ASP A 45 -7.06 -7.41 7.65
CA ASP A 45 -8.02 -7.38 6.54
C ASP A 45 -7.91 -6.05 5.75
N LEU A 46 -8.35 -6.05 4.50
CA LEU A 46 -8.11 -4.91 3.59
C LEU A 46 -8.84 -3.65 4.05
N ASP A 47 -10.07 -3.80 4.51
CA ASP A 47 -10.90 -2.76 5.11
C ASP A 47 -10.24 -2.13 6.33
N ASN A 48 -9.64 -2.95 7.21
CA ASN A 48 -8.90 -2.44 8.38
C ASN A 48 -7.70 -1.57 7.98
N LEU A 49 -6.98 -1.95 6.92
CA LEU A 49 -5.87 -1.17 6.39
C LEU A 49 -6.33 0.16 5.79
N VAL A 50 -7.41 0.14 5.01
CA VAL A 50 -8.00 1.36 4.44
C VAL A 50 -8.49 2.28 5.55
N LYS A 51 -9.22 1.74 6.52
CA LYS A 51 -9.70 2.50 7.68
C LYS A 51 -8.56 3.15 8.46
N ALA A 52 -7.51 2.39 8.78
CA ALA A 52 -6.36 2.93 9.50
C ALA A 52 -5.64 4.05 8.73
N LEU A 53 -5.54 3.94 7.40
CA LEU A 53 -4.98 5.01 6.57
C LEU A 53 -5.85 6.27 6.61
N LEU A 54 -7.16 6.14 6.39
CA LEU A 54 -8.08 7.28 6.41
C LEU A 54 -8.13 7.95 7.78
N ASP A 55 -8.29 7.18 8.85
CA ASP A 55 -8.27 7.68 10.23
C ASP A 55 -6.93 8.41 10.56
N SER A 56 -5.83 8.00 9.93
CA SER A 56 -4.53 8.65 10.11
C SER A 56 -4.35 9.91 9.25
N VAL A 57 -4.86 9.94 8.02
CA VAL A 57 -4.72 11.09 7.10
C VAL A 57 -5.70 12.21 7.47
N PHE A 58 -6.92 11.83 7.85
CA PHE A 58 -8.04 12.74 8.13
C PHE A 58 -8.35 12.84 9.62
N ARG A 59 -7.34 12.71 10.49
CA ARG A 59 -7.52 12.71 11.95
C ARG A 59 -8.31 13.93 12.46
N ASP A 60 -8.01 15.10 11.90
CA ASP A 60 -8.59 16.39 12.30
C ASP A 60 -9.38 17.07 11.15
N SER A 61 -9.71 16.32 10.10
CA SER A 61 -10.38 16.84 8.90
C SER A 61 -11.36 15.82 8.29
N SER A 62 -12.19 16.23 7.34
CA SER A 62 -13.14 15.32 6.69
C SER A 62 -12.51 14.65 5.47
N ASP A 63 -12.82 13.38 5.27
CA ASP A 63 -12.49 12.57 4.08
C ASP A 63 -13.58 12.61 3.00
N ALA A 64 -14.59 13.49 3.13
CA ALA A 64 -15.79 13.50 2.27
C ALA A 64 -15.52 13.70 0.77
N HIS A 65 -14.38 14.25 0.38
CA HIS A 65 -13.99 14.36 -1.03
C HIS A 65 -13.46 13.05 -1.62
N VAL A 66 -13.13 12.05 -0.79
CA VAL A 66 -12.72 10.71 -1.22
C VAL A 66 -13.98 9.87 -1.43
N TRP A 67 -14.37 9.66 -2.69
CA TRP A 67 -15.66 9.04 -3.05
C TRP A 67 -15.53 7.66 -3.70
N ASP A 68 -14.33 7.27 -4.16
CA ASP A 68 -14.02 5.91 -4.65
C ASP A 68 -12.66 5.49 -4.10
N ILE A 69 -12.50 4.23 -3.68
CA ILE A 69 -11.22 3.71 -3.22
C ILE A 69 -10.99 2.35 -3.87
N ARG A 70 -9.85 2.22 -4.55
CA ARG A 70 -9.30 0.92 -4.94
C ARG A 70 -8.20 0.56 -3.98
N ALA A 71 -8.22 -0.66 -3.45
CA ALA A 71 -7.20 -1.10 -2.51
C ALA A 71 -6.67 -2.47 -2.91
N THR A 72 -5.36 -2.67 -2.76
CA THR A 72 -4.67 -3.93 -3.04
C THR A 72 -3.63 -4.16 -1.96
N LYS A 73 -3.51 -5.39 -1.44
CA LYS A 73 -2.47 -5.74 -0.48
C LYS A 73 -1.58 -6.86 -1.00
N LEU A 74 -0.27 -6.63 -0.99
CA LEU A 74 0.75 -7.54 -1.48
C LEU A 74 1.81 -7.82 -0.42
N TRP A 75 2.49 -8.94 -0.56
CA TRP A 75 3.75 -9.20 0.14
C TRP A 75 4.88 -8.40 -0.47
N ALA A 76 5.74 -7.82 0.36
CA ALA A 76 6.90 -7.06 -0.05
C ALA A 76 8.11 -7.32 0.87
N LYS A 77 9.30 -6.94 0.42
CA LYS A 77 10.52 -6.99 1.23
C LYS A 77 10.47 -5.95 2.35
N THR A 78 10.00 -4.74 2.04
CA THR A 78 9.85 -3.61 2.96
C THR A 78 8.39 -3.18 3.04
N GLY A 79 7.97 -2.74 4.23
CA GLY A 79 6.63 -2.18 4.42
C GLY A 79 6.49 -0.82 3.75
N ALA A 80 5.41 -0.59 3.03
CA ALA A 80 5.10 0.69 2.41
C ALA A 80 3.61 0.80 2.05
N ILE A 81 3.14 2.03 1.88
CA ILE A 81 1.83 2.32 1.28
C ILE A 81 2.12 3.18 0.04
N VAL A 82 1.68 2.72 -1.12
CA VAL A 82 1.76 3.48 -2.37
C VAL A 82 0.37 4.00 -2.69
N ILE A 83 0.30 5.29 -3.00
CA ILE A 83 -0.94 5.99 -3.33
C ILE A 83 -0.78 6.50 -4.76
N ALA A 84 -1.72 6.14 -5.61
CA ALA A 84 -1.79 6.64 -6.98
C ALA A 84 -3.20 7.11 -7.29
N ASP A 85 -3.33 7.96 -8.30
CA ASP A 85 -4.63 8.21 -8.93
C ASP A 85 -5.08 6.93 -9.69
N ALA A 86 -6.38 6.63 -9.68
CA ALA A 86 -6.96 5.48 -10.36
C ALA A 86 -6.89 5.56 -11.91
N ASN A 87 -6.41 6.69 -12.45
CA ASN A 87 -6.15 6.89 -13.87
C ASN A 87 -5.07 5.92 -14.43
N ALA A 88 -4.90 5.91 -15.76
CA ALA A 88 -4.00 4.97 -16.43
C ALA A 88 -2.51 5.21 -16.10
N SER A 89 -2.12 6.46 -15.84
CA SER A 89 -0.73 6.84 -15.56
C SER A 89 -0.28 6.31 -14.19
N GLY A 90 -1.11 6.47 -13.16
CA GLY A 90 -0.80 5.98 -11.81
C GLY A 90 -0.54 4.47 -11.76
N ARG A 91 -1.24 3.68 -12.58
CA ARG A 91 -1.02 2.23 -12.67
C ARG A 91 0.35 1.87 -13.21
N GLN A 92 0.84 2.59 -14.21
CA GLN A 92 2.12 2.29 -14.85
C GLN A 92 3.29 2.55 -13.88
N GLU A 93 3.18 3.64 -13.11
CA GLU A 93 4.15 4.00 -12.07
C GLU A 93 4.24 2.92 -10.98
N ILE A 94 3.10 2.36 -10.57
CA ILE A 94 3.06 1.27 -9.60
C ILE A 94 3.77 0.02 -10.15
N TRP A 95 3.50 -0.38 -11.40
CA TRP A 95 4.17 -1.54 -11.99
C TRP A 95 5.67 -1.36 -12.09
N ARG A 96 6.12 -0.15 -12.45
CA ARG A 96 7.54 0.21 -12.46
C ARG A 96 8.14 0.08 -11.06
N PHE A 97 7.48 0.65 -10.04
CA PHE A 97 7.93 0.57 -8.65
C PHE A 97 8.05 -0.89 -8.16
N LEU A 98 7.05 -1.73 -8.45
CA LEU A 98 7.06 -3.14 -8.06
C LEU A 98 8.13 -3.94 -8.80
N GLY A 99 8.40 -3.61 -10.06
CA GLY A 99 9.49 -4.19 -10.84
C GLY A 99 10.87 -3.85 -10.27
N GLU A 100 11.09 -2.60 -9.88
CA GLU A 100 12.33 -2.14 -9.22
C GLU A 100 12.56 -2.85 -7.87
N GLN A 101 11.49 -3.14 -7.11
CA GLN A 101 11.57 -3.90 -5.85
C GLN A 101 11.91 -5.39 -6.07
N ALA A 102 11.48 -5.96 -7.20
CA ALA A 102 11.76 -7.34 -7.55
C ALA A 102 13.23 -7.53 -7.98
N GLY A 103 13.81 -6.55 -8.69
CA GLY A 103 15.16 -6.63 -9.26
C GLY A 103 16.32 -6.23 -8.34
N LYS A 104 16.06 -5.66 -7.15
CA LYS A 104 17.09 -5.44 -6.12
C LYS A 104 17.38 -6.74 -5.39
N GLU A 105 18.29 -7.55 -5.94
CA GLU A 105 18.94 -8.68 -5.24
C GLU A 105 20.09 -8.21 -4.35
#